data_AF-A0A227JI36-F1
#
_entry.id   AF-A0A227JI36-F1
#
_cell.length_a   1.000
_cell.length_b   1.000
_cell.length_c   1.000
_cell.angle_alpha   90.00
_cell.angle_beta   90.00
_cell.angle_gamma   90.00
#
_symmetry.space_group_name_H-M   'P 1'
#
loop_
_entity.id
_entity.type
_entity.pdbx_description
1 polymer ?
#
loop_
_entity_poly.entity_id
_entity_poly.type
_entity_poly.pdbx_seq_one_letter_code
_entity_poly.pdbx_strand_id
1 'polypeptide(L)'
;MTGVNMSLFSVPSPIRGMLNMNLSSRELAKLCCMDIKKISNKDIKRLDRTLISTPSLFKRAQVKRLLVKLDQCPPEHPKTVYELIGKANGGLFQRFEGTNRDVFIDNDIGVGYKLFKVNSTWAKYPRSDERLNDIYRNKYFYNGIYANYAQFGSIEMIDDRQVDKPKILVGVFKMIDGAERLAPDEKIPFSVLLNLELLGYMPFDVKPENFVKVKNSSGNYDYIPIDSKQIGLYRSESKRTFHVEKFRQNFGAYDYKKMFVDYSR
;
A
#
# COMPACT_ATOMS: atom_id res chain seq x y z
N MET A 1 44.71 17.63 -24.69
CA MET A 1 43.62 18.37 -25.37
C MET A 1 42.54 17.38 -25.76
N THR A 2 41.28 17.78 -25.52
CA THR A 2 40.00 17.27 -26.08
C THR A 2 39.77 15.75 -25.94
N GLY A 3 39.01 15.23 -24.97
CA GLY A 3 37.70 15.70 -24.51
C GLY A 3 36.59 14.97 -25.29
N VAL A 4 36.45 13.66 -25.09
CA VAL A 4 35.26 12.93 -25.55
C VAL A 4 34.18 13.18 -24.52
N ASN A 5 33.44 14.27 -24.75
CA ASN A 5 32.20 14.55 -24.06
C ASN A 5 31.20 13.48 -24.52
N MET A 6 31.13 12.36 -23.78
CA MET A 6 30.04 11.40 -23.92
C MET A 6 28.77 12.13 -23.51
N SER A 7 28.15 12.80 -24.49
CA SER A 7 26.81 13.33 -24.37
C SER A 7 25.93 12.17 -23.92
N LEU A 8 25.57 12.21 -22.64
CA LEU A 8 24.47 11.45 -22.06
C LEU A 8 23.33 11.52 -23.07
N PHE A 9 23.09 10.40 -23.78
CA PHE A 9 21.89 10.20 -24.57
C PHE A 9 20.72 10.26 -23.57
N SER A 10 20.24 11.48 -23.32
CA SER A 10 19.05 11.67 -22.53
C SER A 10 17.91 11.34 -23.48
N VAL A 11 17.47 10.08 -23.44
CA VAL A 11 16.15 9.72 -23.97
C VAL A 11 15.17 10.74 -23.38
N PRO A 12 14.44 11.51 -24.21
CA PRO A 12 13.49 12.48 -23.70
C PRO A 12 12.50 11.73 -22.82
N SER A 13 12.52 12.01 -21.50
CA SER A 13 11.51 11.44 -20.62
C SER A 13 10.14 11.88 -21.16
N PRO A 14 9.13 11.01 -21.26
CA PRO A 14 7.80 11.40 -21.73
C PRO A 14 7.24 12.57 -20.90
N ILE A 15 7.65 12.67 -19.62
CA ILE A 15 7.37 13.80 -18.73
C ILE A 15 7.94 15.12 -19.25
N ARG A 16 9.10 15.12 -19.93
CA ARG A 16 9.70 16.34 -20.49
C ARG A 16 8.87 16.95 -21.62
N GLY A 17 8.29 16.12 -22.48
CA GLY A 17 7.35 16.59 -23.51
C GLY A 17 6.05 17.08 -22.88
N MET A 18 5.54 16.32 -21.91
CA MET A 18 4.26 16.60 -21.25
C MET A 18 4.28 17.86 -20.36
N LEU A 19 5.38 18.16 -19.67
CA LEU A 19 5.45 19.35 -18.82
C LEU A 19 5.62 20.66 -19.59
N ASN A 20 6.05 20.60 -20.85
CA ASN A 20 6.47 21.77 -21.63
C ASN A 20 5.54 22.20 -22.80
N MET A 21 4.36 21.61 -22.99
CA MET A 21 3.42 22.07 -24.04
C MET A 21 1.95 22.07 -23.61
N ASN A 22 1.13 22.80 -24.37
CA ASN A 22 -0.33 22.94 -24.24
C ASN A 22 -1.04 21.57 -24.30
N LEU A 23 -1.01 20.83 -23.19
CA LEU A 23 -1.67 19.53 -23.11
C LEU A 23 -3.18 19.68 -22.96
N SER A 24 -3.91 18.86 -23.70
CA SER A 24 -5.32 18.60 -23.45
C SER A 24 -5.53 17.92 -22.10
N SER A 25 -6.73 18.04 -21.52
CA SER A 25 -7.11 17.33 -20.29
C SER A 25 -6.88 15.81 -20.39
N ARG A 26 -7.00 15.26 -21.60
CA ARG A 26 -6.79 13.84 -21.91
C ARG A 26 -5.32 13.42 -21.81
N GLU A 27 -4.38 14.28 -22.20
CA GLU A 27 -2.95 13.97 -22.09
C GLU A 27 -2.44 14.13 -20.66
N LEU A 28 -2.97 15.13 -19.94
CA LEU A 28 -2.69 15.29 -18.51
C LEU A 28 -3.17 14.10 -17.68
N ALA A 29 -4.32 13.49 -18.02
CA ALA A 29 -4.78 12.26 -17.35
C ALA A 29 -3.79 11.09 -17.50
N LYS A 30 -3.02 11.05 -18.59
CA LYS A 30 -2.01 9.99 -18.82
C LYS A 30 -0.78 10.13 -17.91
N LEU A 31 -0.50 11.31 -17.32
CA LEU A 31 0.65 11.51 -16.43
C LEU A 31 0.55 10.62 -15.18
N CYS A 32 -0.63 10.52 -14.58
CA CYS A 32 -0.82 9.70 -13.37
C CYS A 32 -0.66 8.20 -13.64
N CYS A 33 -1.00 7.75 -14.85
CA CYS A 33 -0.91 6.35 -15.26
C CYS A 33 0.47 5.94 -15.81
N MET A 34 1.47 6.81 -15.78
CA MET A 34 2.81 6.48 -16.30
C MET A 34 3.52 5.40 -15.46
N ASP A 35 4.21 4.48 -16.15
CA ASP A 35 5.15 3.54 -15.53
C ASP A 35 6.41 4.31 -15.07
N ILE A 36 6.69 4.25 -13.77
CA ILE A 36 7.65 5.12 -13.06
C ILE A 36 9.11 4.72 -13.29
N LYS A 37 9.37 3.56 -13.91
CA LYS A 37 10.69 2.91 -13.93
C LYS A 37 11.87 3.78 -14.38
N LYS A 38 11.64 4.96 -15.00
CA LYS A 38 12.69 5.95 -15.33
C LYS A 38 12.22 7.42 -15.24
N ILE A 39 12.06 7.96 -14.03
CA ILE A 39 11.89 9.41 -13.81
C ILE A 39 13.17 10.01 -13.22
N SER A 40 13.74 11.03 -13.88
CA SER A 40 15.00 11.63 -13.43
C SER A 40 14.78 12.70 -12.35
N ASN A 41 15.77 12.94 -11.49
CA ASN A 41 15.73 14.04 -10.50
C ASN A 41 15.49 15.42 -11.14
N LYS A 42 15.92 15.61 -12.41
CA LYS A 42 15.63 16.84 -13.16
C LYS A 42 14.14 16.96 -13.49
N ASP A 43 13.46 15.85 -13.77
CA ASP A 43 12.03 15.83 -14.06
C ASP A 43 11.21 16.05 -12.79
N ILE A 44 11.63 15.49 -11.65
CA ILE A 44 11.04 15.77 -10.32
C ILE A 44 11.08 17.28 -10.01
N LYS A 45 12.26 17.92 -10.13
CA LYS A 45 12.39 19.36 -9.92
C LYS A 45 11.50 20.20 -10.84
N ARG A 46 11.17 19.70 -12.03
CA ARG A 46 10.25 20.39 -12.97
C ARG A 46 8.80 20.21 -12.55
N LEU A 47 8.43 19.02 -12.07
CA LEU A 47 7.11 18.78 -11.48
C LEU A 47 6.86 19.72 -10.30
N ASP A 48 7.82 19.85 -9.39
CA ASP A 48 7.72 20.77 -8.23
C ASP A 48 7.51 22.22 -8.67
N ARG A 49 8.30 22.71 -9.63
CA ARG A 49 8.12 24.07 -10.18
C ARG A 49 6.75 24.25 -10.81
N THR A 50 6.28 23.24 -11.56
CA THR A 50 4.96 23.28 -12.22
C THR A 50 3.82 23.33 -11.20
N LEU A 51 3.94 22.59 -10.10
CA LEU A 51 2.96 22.59 -9.01
C LEU A 51 2.76 24.00 -8.44
N ILE A 52 3.86 24.75 -8.28
CA ILE A 52 3.88 26.11 -7.74
C ILE A 52 3.40 27.13 -8.78
N SER A 53 3.90 27.06 -10.02
CA SER A 53 3.71 28.11 -11.01
C SER A 53 2.41 28.01 -11.81
N THR A 54 1.78 26.83 -11.88
CA THR A 54 0.59 26.66 -12.71
C THR A 54 -0.67 27.26 -12.08
N PRO A 55 -1.47 28.06 -12.82
CA PRO A 55 -2.78 28.53 -12.35
C PRO A 55 -3.89 27.50 -12.59
N SER A 56 -3.66 26.48 -13.43
CA SER A 56 -4.66 25.45 -13.73
C SER A 56 -4.79 24.48 -12.55
N LEU A 57 -5.95 24.50 -11.90
CA LEU A 57 -6.26 23.58 -10.79
C LEU A 57 -6.17 22.11 -11.22
N PHE A 58 -6.63 21.80 -12.43
CA PHE A 58 -6.56 20.45 -12.99
C PHE A 58 -5.10 20.01 -13.20
N LYS A 59 -4.26 20.85 -13.82
CA LYS A 59 -2.83 20.54 -14.01
C LYS A 59 -2.11 20.37 -12.67
N ARG A 60 -2.42 21.24 -11.69
CA ARG A 60 -1.89 21.15 -10.33
C ARG A 60 -2.26 19.82 -9.67
N ALA A 61 -3.51 19.38 -9.79
CA ALA A 61 -3.97 18.11 -9.24
C ALA A 61 -3.24 16.90 -9.86
N GLN A 62 -3.09 16.87 -11.18
CA GLN A 62 -2.40 15.77 -11.88
C GLN A 62 -0.89 15.71 -11.51
N VAL A 63 -0.23 16.86 -11.44
CA VAL A 63 1.18 16.94 -11.03
C VAL A 63 1.35 16.49 -9.57
N LYS A 64 0.46 16.94 -8.67
CA LYS A 64 0.47 16.51 -7.26
C LYS A 64 0.32 14.99 -7.15
N ARG A 65 -0.64 14.39 -7.86
CA ARG A 65 -0.84 12.94 -7.88
C ARG A 65 0.39 12.18 -8.35
N LEU A 66 1.06 12.64 -9.40
CA LEU A 66 2.30 12.04 -9.88
C LEU A 66 3.44 12.16 -8.84
N LEU A 67 3.57 13.31 -8.17
CA LEU A 67 4.55 13.49 -7.09
C LEU A 67 4.28 12.58 -5.88
N VAL A 68 3.01 12.32 -5.55
CA VAL A 68 2.61 11.33 -4.52
C VAL A 68 3.02 9.92 -4.94
N LYS A 69 2.73 9.54 -6.20
CA LYS A 69 3.12 8.23 -6.74
C LYS A 69 4.64 8.01 -6.63
N LEU A 70 5.42 9.08 -6.80
CA LEU A 70 6.88 9.11 -6.72
C LEU A 70 7.46 9.23 -5.30
N ASP A 71 6.63 9.17 -4.25
CA ASP A 71 7.05 9.40 -2.86
C ASP A 71 7.73 10.77 -2.63
N GLN A 72 7.43 11.77 -3.45
CA GLN A 72 8.01 13.12 -3.32
C GLN A 72 7.17 14.03 -2.42
N CYS A 73 5.89 13.71 -2.21
CA CYS A 73 5.01 14.44 -1.30
C CYS A 73 3.89 13.54 -0.75
N PRO A 74 3.28 13.89 0.40
CA PRO A 74 2.19 13.11 0.97
C PRO A 74 0.90 13.25 0.14
N PRO A 75 0.05 12.21 0.10
CA PRO A 75 -1.27 12.28 -0.53
C PRO A 75 -2.18 13.32 0.14
N GLU A 76 -3.10 13.88 -0.65
CA GLU A 76 -4.19 14.66 -0.10
C GLU A 76 -5.31 13.74 0.36
N HIS A 77 -5.42 13.59 1.68
CA HIS A 77 -6.40 12.71 2.28
C HIS A 77 -7.83 13.30 2.20
N PRO A 78 -8.85 12.46 1.92
CA PRO A 78 -10.24 12.86 2.09
C PRO A 78 -10.51 13.31 3.53
N LYS A 79 -11.29 14.37 3.70
CA LYS A 79 -11.65 14.92 5.02
C LYS A 79 -12.88 14.27 5.61
N THR A 80 -13.77 13.76 4.77
CA THR A 80 -15.02 13.13 5.19
C THR A 80 -15.26 11.79 4.50
N VAL A 81 -16.15 10.98 5.08
CA VAL A 81 -16.53 9.69 4.50
C VAL A 81 -17.31 9.88 3.20
N TYR A 82 -18.20 10.87 3.08
CA TYR A 82 -18.84 11.17 1.81
C TYR A 82 -17.85 11.63 0.74
N GLU A 83 -16.79 12.37 1.08
CA GLU A 83 -15.75 12.71 0.12
C GLU A 83 -15.03 11.44 -0.39
N LEU A 84 -14.69 10.52 0.51
CA LEU A 84 -14.07 9.23 0.18
C LEU A 84 -14.97 8.38 -0.73
N ILE A 85 -16.25 8.24 -0.38
CA ILE A 85 -17.25 7.51 -1.18
C ILE A 85 -17.51 8.22 -2.51
N GLY A 86 -17.58 9.54 -2.52
CA GLY A 86 -17.78 10.35 -3.72
C GLY A 86 -16.64 10.18 -4.73
N LYS A 87 -15.38 10.13 -4.26
CA LYS A 87 -14.22 9.79 -5.11
C LYS A 87 -14.33 8.38 -5.69
N ALA A 88 -14.87 7.41 -4.95
CA ALA A 88 -15.11 6.07 -5.48
C ALA A 88 -16.23 6.04 -6.52
N ASN A 89 -17.36 6.68 -6.24
CA ASN A 89 -18.49 6.77 -7.17
C ASN A 89 -18.12 7.54 -8.46
N GLY A 90 -17.23 8.52 -8.36
CA GLY A 90 -16.66 9.24 -9.49
C GLY A 90 -15.59 8.46 -10.26
N GLY A 91 -15.30 7.21 -9.89
CA GLY A 91 -14.33 6.34 -10.56
C GLY A 91 -12.87 6.64 -10.25
N LEU A 92 -12.58 7.59 -9.36
CA LEU A 92 -11.20 7.89 -8.95
C LEU A 92 -10.62 6.79 -8.05
N PHE A 93 -11.43 6.24 -7.15
CA PHE A 93 -11.05 5.15 -6.26
C PHE A 93 -11.79 3.87 -6.61
N GLN A 94 -11.09 2.74 -6.60
CA GLN A 94 -11.73 1.44 -6.57
C GLN A 94 -12.20 1.14 -5.15
N ARG A 95 -13.45 0.70 -4.99
CA ARG A 95 -14.02 0.29 -3.70
C ARG A 95 -14.15 -1.23 -3.63
N PHE A 96 -13.69 -1.81 -2.53
CA PHE A 96 -13.91 -3.19 -2.16
C PHE A 96 -14.70 -3.23 -0.85
N GLU A 97 -15.88 -3.80 -0.89
CA GLU A 97 -16.71 -3.96 0.30
C GLU A 97 -16.38 -5.27 1.01
N GLY A 98 -16.13 -5.20 2.31
CA GLY A 98 -15.91 -6.35 3.17
C GLY A 98 -16.95 -6.43 4.28
N THR A 99 -16.90 -7.51 5.06
CA THR A 99 -17.83 -7.71 6.19
C THR A 99 -17.70 -6.62 7.25
N ASN A 100 -16.48 -6.22 7.58
CA ASN A 100 -16.18 -5.33 8.71
C ASN A 100 -15.67 -3.94 8.30
N ARG A 101 -15.21 -3.80 7.06
CA ARG A 101 -14.55 -2.61 6.54
C ARG A 101 -14.72 -2.53 5.04
N ASP A 102 -14.70 -1.31 4.54
CA ASP A 102 -14.56 -1.02 3.12
C ASP A 102 -13.12 -0.59 2.87
N VAL A 103 -12.59 -0.99 1.71
CA VAL A 103 -11.25 -0.62 1.26
C VAL A 103 -11.40 0.22 0.00
N PHE A 104 -10.77 1.38 -0.02
CA PHE A 104 -10.74 2.30 -1.15
C PHE A 104 -9.31 2.39 -1.65
N ILE A 105 -9.10 2.26 -2.95
CA ILE A 105 -7.76 2.24 -3.53
C ILE A 105 -7.71 3.21 -4.70
N ASP A 106 -6.77 4.13 -4.62
CA ASP A 106 -6.32 4.92 -5.76
C ASP A 106 -5.21 4.16 -6.48
N ASN A 107 -5.59 3.42 -7.52
CA ASN A 107 -4.67 2.57 -8.27
C ASN A 107 -3.61 3.38 -9.03
N ASP A 108 -3.87 4.65 -9.36
CA ASP A 108 -2.90 5.47 -10.10
C ASP A 108 -1.70 5.84 -9.23
N ILE A 109 -1.96 6.20 -7.96
CA ILE A 109 -0.92 6.68 -7.04
C ILE A 109 -0.49 5.63 -6.01
N GLY A 110 -1.17 4.48 -5.98
CA GLY A 110 -0.86 3.37 -5.08
C GLY A 110 -1.22 3.65 -3.62
N VAL A 111 -2.16 4.55 -3.33
CA VAL A 111 -2.60 4.88 -1.96
C VAL A 111 -3.98 4.29 -1.70
N GLY A 112 -4.18 3.71 -0.54
CA GLY A 112 -5.46 3.15 -0.13
C GLY A 112 -5.90 3.56 1.27
N TYR A 113 -7.20 3.41 1.51
CA TYR A 113 -7.89 3.74 2.74
C TYR A 113 -8.71 2.54 3.22
N LYS A 114 -8.59 2.19 4.50
CA LYS A 114 -9.41 1.17 5.17
C LYS A 114 -10.36 1.86 6.14
N LEU A 115 -11.65 1.81 5.83
CA LEU A 115 -12.72 2.42 6.61
C LEU A 115 -13.54 1.32 7.29
N PHE A 116 -13.60 1.30 8.62
CA PHE A 116 -14.51 0.39 9.31
C PHE A 116 -15.98 0.78 9.08
N LYS A 117 -16.84 -0.23 8.96
CA LYS A 117 -18.30 -0.03 8.97
C LYS A 117 -18.71 0.47 10.36
N VAL A 118 -19.74 1.33 10.44
CA VAL A 118 -20.18 2.04 11.66
C VAL A 118 -20.36 1.08 12.85
N ASN A 119 -20.88 -0.10 12.56
CA ASN A 119 -21.26 -1.16 13.48
C ASN A 119 -20.22 -2.29 13.58
N SER A 120 -19.01 -2.07 13.06
CA SER A 120 -17.93 -3.05 13.10
C SER A 120 -17.27 -3.09 14.48
N THR A 121 -17.26 -4.25 15.12
CA THR A 121 -16.54 -4.45 16.39
C THR A 121 -15.03 -4.25 16.24
N TRP A 122 -14.51 -4.41 15.02
CA TRP A 122 -13.10 -4.18 14.70
C TRP A 122 -12.70 -2.70 14.68
N ALA A 123 -13.66 -1.77 14.62
CA ALA A 123 -13.39 -0.34 14.75
C ALA A 123 -12.72 0.01 16.09
N LYS A 124 -12.85 -0.84 17.12
CA LYS A 124 -12.16 -0.71 18.41
C LYS A 124 -10.66 -1.03 18.35
N TYR A 125 -10.18 -1.59 17.24
CA TYR A 125 -8.79 -2.00 17.05
C TYR A 125 -8.19 -1.42 15.76
N PRO A 126 -8.20 -0.08 15.57
CA PRO A 126 -7.84 0.55 14.30
C PRO A 126 -6.36 0.37 13.96
N ARG A 127 -5.51 0.19 14.97
CA ARG A 127 -4.07 -0.07 14.84
C ARG A 127 -3.73 -1.54 14.59
N SER A 128 -4.72 -2.32 14.17
CA SER A 128 -4.51 -3.76 14.02
C SER A 128 -3.59 -4.14 12.88
N ASP A 129 -3.47 -3.28 11.87
CA ASP A 129 -2.62 -3.52 10.71
C ASP A 129 -1.17 -3.00 10.89
N GLU A 130 -0.86 -2.28 11.98
CA GLU A 130 0.49 -1.73 12.22
C GLU A 130 1.58 -2.80 12.31
N ARG A 131 1.22 -4.03 12.66
CA ARG A 131 2.16 -5.16 12.74
C ARG A 131 2.82 -5.50 11.41
N LEU A 132 2.15 -5.21 10.29
CA LEU A 132 2.77 -5.36 8.97
C LEU A 132 3.92 -4.38 8.76
N ASN A 133 3.85 -3.16 9.33
CA ASN A 133 4.97 -2.22 9.29
C ASN A 133 6.22 -2.82 9.95
N ASP A 134 6.06 -3.48 11.09
CA ASP A 134 7.17 -4.08 11.82
C ASP A 134 7.88 -5.14 10.97
N ILE A 135 7.11 -5.93 10.21
CA ILE A 135 7.63 -6.94 9.29
C ILE A 135 8.36 -6.27 8.12
N TYR A 136 7.72 -5.29 7.46
CA TYR A 136 8.26 -4.63 6.27
C TYR A 136 9.54 -3.83 6.54
N ARG A 137 9.67 -3.26 7.73
CA ARG A 137 10.88 -2.52 8.15
C ARG A 137 12.01 -3.43 8.61
N ASN A 138 11.76 -4.72 8.83
CA ASN A 138 12.76 -5.63 9.34
C ASN A 138 13.77 -6.01 8.24
N LYS A 139 15.02 -5.55 8.41
CA LYS A 139 16.13 -5.82 7.50
C LYS A 139 16.50 -7.31 7.42
N TYR A 140 16.20 -8.11 8.44
CA TYR A 140 16.51 -9.54 8.43
C TYR A 140 15.50 -10.38 7.63
N PHE A 141 14.31 -9.84 7.31
CA PHE A 141 13.32 -10.57 6.51
C PHE A 141 13.43 -10.22 5.03
N TYR A 142 13.31 -8.94 4.70
CA TYR A 142 13.20 -8.44 3.32
C TYR A 142 14.37 -7.55 2.91
N ASN A 143 15.45 -7.51 3.69
CA ASN A 143 16.54 -6.54 3.53
C ASN A 143 16.04 -5.08 3.50
N GLY A 144 14.88 -4.82 4.12
CA GLY A 144 14.22 -3.52 4.11
C GLY A 144 13.66 -3.09 2.74
N ILE A 145 13.59 -3.97 1.74
CA ILE A 145 13.12 -3.62 0.38
C ILE A 145 11.69 -3.07 0.37
N TYR A 146 10.87 -3.51 1.33
CA TYR A 146 9.48 -3.06 1.49
C TYR A 146 9.30 -2.01 2.60
N ALA A 147 10.37 -1.50 3.19
CA ALA A 147 10.29 -0.56 4.30
C ALA A 147 9.62 0.77 3.91
N ASN A 148 9.69 1.18 2.64
CA ASN A 148 8.96 2.33 2.11
C ASN A 148 7.42 2.11 2.10
N TYR A 149 6.97 0.87 1.96
CA TYR A 149 5.55 0.50 2.05
C TYR A 149 5.09 0.25 3.48
N ALA A 150 6.02 0.32 4.46
CA ALA A 150 5.71 0.33 5.87
C ALA A 150 5.15 1.70 6.27
N GLN A 151 3.95 1.99 5.78
CA GLN A 151 3.17 3.16 6.11
C GLN A 151 1.69 2.79 6.30
N PHE A 152 1.43 1.76 7.11
CA PHE A 152 0.15 1.66 7.81
C PHE A 152 0.08 2.84 8.78
N GLY A 153 -0.66 3.87 8.40
CA GLY A 153 -0.97 5.01 9.26
C GLY A 153 -2.47 5.08 9.51
N SER A 154 -2.90 6.06 10.30
CA SER A 154 -4.31 6.44 10.33
C SER A 154 -4.46 7.94 10.24
N ILE A 155 -5.55 8.36 9.63
CA ILE A 155 -5.97 9.76 9.57
C ILE A 155 -7.31 9.92 10.25
N GLU A 156 -7.57 11.11 10.79
CA GLU A 156 -8.91 11.47 11.24
C GLU A 156 -9.75 11.86 10.02
N MET A 157 -10.94 11.27 9.91
CA MET A 157 -11.99 11.70 8.99
C MET A 157 -13.26 11.99 9.78
N ILE A 158 -14.10 12.89 9.25
CA ILE A 158 -15.46 13.10 9.75
C ILE A 158 -16.37 12.05 9.14
N ASP A 159 -17.06 11.27 9.97
CA ASP A 159 -18.09 10.32 9.51
C ASP A 159 -19.43 11.03 9.31
N ASP A 160 -19.52 11.77 8.21
CA ASP A 160 -20.69 12.55 7.82
C ASP A 160 -21.88 11.70 7.33
N ARG A 161 -21.78 10.36 7.37
CA ARG A 161 -22.93 9.44 7.25
C ARG A 161 -23.80 9.43 8.50
N GLN A 162 -23.22 9.77 9.65
CA GLN A 162 -23.91 9.80 10.95
C GLN A 162 -24.35 11.23 11.28
N VAL A 163 -25.46 11.35 12.02
CA VAL A 163 -26.09 12.65 12.34
C VAL A 163 -25.15 13.55 13.14
N ASP A 164 -24.42 12.98 14.09
CA ASP A 164 -23.48 13.65 14.99
C ASP A 164 -22.09 13.88 14.37
N LYS A 165 -21.85 13.37 13.16
CA LYS A 165 -20.61 13.54 12.38
C LYS A 165 -19.34 13.28 13.21
N PRO A 166 -19.20 12.10 13.85
CA PRO A 166 -18.10 11.84 14.74
C PRO A 166 -16.78 11.79 13.97
N LYS A 167 -15.68 12.13 14.66
CA LYS A 167 -14.35 11.87 14.13
C LYS A 167 -14.02 10.39 14.26
N ILE A 168 -13.60 9.79 13.16
CA ILE A 168 -13.19 8.39 13.09
C ILE A 168 -11.75 8.26 12.59
N LEU A 169 -11.07 7.19 13.01
CA LEU A 169 -9.76 6.82 12.48
C LEU A 169 -9.91 5.94 11.25
N VAL A 170 -9.36 6.37 10.13
CA VAL A 170 -9.32 5.64 8.86
C VAL A 170 -7.88 5.19 8.61
N GLY A 171 -7.68 3.90 8.39
CA GLY A 171 -6.36 3.35 8.08
C GLY A 171 -5.91 3.81 6.70
N VAL A 172 -4.65 4.19 6.55
CA VAL A 172 -4.02 4.53 5.27
C VAL A 172 -2.93 3.51 5.00
N PHE A 173 -2.79 3.09 3.74
CA PHE A 173 -1.73 2.19 3.31
C PHE A 173 -1.23 2.55 1.91
N LYS A 174 -0.01 2.12 1.60
CA LYS A 174 0.56 2.18 0.26
C LYS A 174 0.59 0.78 -0.35
N MET A 175 0.20 0.66 -1.61
CA MET A 175 0.33 -0.57 -2.38
C MET A 175 1.79 -0.84 -2.72
N ILE A 176 2.15 -2.13 -2.77
CA ILE A 176 3.47 -2.56 -3.19
C ILE A 176 3.44 -2.71 -4.71
N ASP A 177 4.30 -1.98 -5.40
CA ASP A 177 4.36 -2.01 -6.86
C ASP A 177 4.70 -3.41 -7.37
N GLY A 178 3.93 -3.88 -8.35
CA GLY A 178 4.09 -5.23 -8.91
C GLY A 178 3.59 -6.36 -8.00
N ALA A 179 2.85 -6.04 -6.93
CA ALA A 179 2.18 -7.05 -6.12
C ALA A 179 1.03 -7.72 -6.87
N GLU A 180 1.05 -9.04 -6.86
CA GLU A 180 0.06 -9.93 -7.42
C GLU A 180 -0.69 -10.62 -6.28
N ARG A 181 -2.01 -10.79 -6.44
CA ARG A 181 -2.78 -11.64 -5.52
C ARG A 181 -2.37 -13.10 -5.73
N LEU A 182 -2.34 -13.87 -4.64
CA LEU A 182 -2.21 -15.32 -4.74
C LEU A 182 -3.50 -15.90 -5.34
N ALA A 183 -3.35 -16.95 -6.14
CA ALA A 183 -4.50 -17.72 -6.59
C ALA A 183 -5.13 -18.49 -5.40
N PRO A 184 -6.44 -18.81 -5.42
CA PRO A 184 -7.09 -19.53 -4.32
C PRO A 184 -6.47 -20.89 -3.97
N ASP A 185 -5.83 -21.53 -4.95
CA ASP A 185 -5.13 -22.81 -4.84
C ASP A 185 -3.62 -22.67 -4.60
N GLU A 186 -3.08 -21.45 -4.69
CA GLU A 186 -1.67 -21.19 -4.41
C GLU A 186 -1.38 -21.32 -2.91
N LYS A 187 -0.24 -21.94 -2.59
CA LYS A 187 0.18 -22.16 -1.20
C LYS A 187 1.32 -21.22 -0.82
N ILE A 188 1.32 -20.78 0.43
CA ILE A 188 2.38 -19.95 1.00
C ILE A 188 3.56 -20.88 1.35
N PRO A 189 4.80 -20.59 0.89
CA PRO A 189 5.97 -21.38 1.25
C PRO A 189 6.20 -21.44 2.76
N PHE A 190 6.51 -22.62 3.28
CA PHE A 190 6.76 -22.80 4.71
C PHE A 190 7.99 -22.02 5.18
N SER A 191 9.01 -21.90 4.32
CA SER A 191 10.19 -21.06 4.58
C SER A 191 9.84 -19.60 4.92
N VAL A 192 8.80 -19.02 4.32
CA VAL A 192 8.33 -17.66 4.61
C VAL A 192 7.75 -17.59 6.03
N LEU A 193 6.98 -18.59 6.43
CA LEU A 193 6.36 -18.67 7.76
C LEU A 193 7.41 -18.91 8.85
N LEU A 194 8.36 -19.82 8.60
CA LEU A 194 9.48 -20.06 9.51
C LEU A 194 10.30 -18.79 9.73
N ASN A 195 10.57 -18.03 8.67
CA ASN A 195 11.32 -16.79 8.80
C ASN A 195 10.56 -15.74 9.64
N LEU A 196 9.22 -15.72 9.57
CA LEU A 196 8.41 -14.86 10.45
C LEU A 196 8.57 -15.29 11.91
N GLU A 197 8.54 -16.60 12.18
CA GLU A 197 8.73 -17.17 13.51
C GLU A 197 10.12 -16.96 14.09
N LEU A 198 11.17 -17.06 13.28
CA LEU A 198 12.54 -16.75 13.68
C LEU A 198 12.69 -15.29 14.14
N LEU A 199 11.88 -14.38 13.60
CA LEU A 199 11.82 -12.98 14.02
C LEU A 199 10.85 -12.73 15.18
N GLY A 200 10.27 -13.79 15.75
CA GLY A 200 9.36 -13.75 16.89
C GLY A 200 7.90 -13.50 16.53
N TYR A 201 7.55 -13.40 15.25
CA TYR A 201 6.15 -13.28 14.83
C TYR A 201 5.45 -14.63 14.87
N MET A 202 4.15 -14.63 15.16
CA MET A 202 3.34 -15.85 15.20
C MET A 202 2.21 -15.74 14.18
N PRO A 203 2.45 -16.09 12.90
CA PRO A 203 1.37 -16.14 11.93
C PRO A 203 0.40 -17.28 12.29
N PHE A 204 -0.90 -17.01 12.25
CA PHE A 204 -1.95 -18.01 12.50
C PHE A 204 -2.92 -18.15 11.32
N ASP A 205 -3.59 -17.10 10.86
CA ASP A 205 -4.56 -17.16 9.73
C ASP A 205 -3.82 -17.15 8.37
N VAL A 206 -3.17 -18.26 8.02
CA VAL A 206 -2.37 -18.37 6.79
C VAL A 206 -3.25 -18.87 5.64
N LYS A 207 -3.64 -17.94 4.76
CA LYS A 207 -4.47 -18.20 3.58
C LYS A 207 -4.12 -17.24 2.43
N PRO A 208 -4.39 -17.59 1.17
CA PRO A 208 -3.98 -16.81 0.01
C PRO A 208 -4.40 -15.33 0.06
N GLU A 209 -5.62 -15.05 0.53
CA GLU A 209 -6.17 -13.69 0.63
C GLU A 209 -5.46 -12.78 1.65
N ASN A 210 -4.67 -13.35 2.57
CA ASN A 210 -3.89 -12.60 3.55
C ASN A 210 -2.47 -12.29 3.07
N PHE A 211 -2.09 -12.74 1.87
CA PHE A 211 -0.78 -12.52 1.28
C PHE A 211 -0.90 -11.96 -0.14
N VAL A 212 0.19 -11.33 -0.59
CA VAL A 212 0.45 -11.04 -2.00
C VAL A 212 1.83 -11.58 -2.36
N LYS A 213 2.13 -11.69 -3.64
CA LYS A 213 3.46 -12.04 -4.12
C LYS A 213 4.03 -10.96 -5.02
N VAL A 214 5.32 -10.71 -4.92
CA VAL A 214 6.03 -9.71 -5.74
C VAL A 214 7.28 -10.35 -6.31
N LYS A 215 7.55 -10.14 -7.61
CA LYS A 215 8.83 -10.58 -8.20
C LYS A 215 9.98 -9.73 -7.67
N ASN A 216 10.96 -10.39 -7.05
CA ASN A 216 12.20 -9.76 -6.63
C ASN A 216 13.19 -9.59 -7.80
N SER A 217 14.33 -8.95 -7.55
CA SER A 217 15.36 -8.68 -8.56
C SER A 217 15.93 -9.94 -9.23
N SER A 218 15.84 -11.09 -8.55
CA SER A 218 16.29 -12.39 -9.06
C SER A 218 15.21 -13.11 -9.86
N GLY A 219 14.02 -12.52 -10.04
CA GLY A 219 12.89 -13.12 -10.74
C GLY A 219 12.05 -14.09 -9.92
N ASN A 220 12.41 -14.33 -8.65
CA ASN A 220 11.66 -15.17 -7.72
C ASN A 220 10.55 -14.37 -7.03
N TYR A 221 9.55 -15.06 -6.48
CA TYR A 221 8.47 -14.41 -5.74
C TYR A 221 8.81 -14.29 -4.25
N ASP A 222 8.72 -13.07 -3.73
CA ASP A 222 8.62 -12.79 -2.30
C ASP A 222 7.13 -12.81 -1.90
N TYR A 223 6.79 -13.51 -0.82
CA TYR A 223 5.41 -13.67 -0.32
C TYR A 223 5.15 -12.75 0.87
N ILE A 224 4.37 -11.70 0.65
CA ILE A 224 4.24 -10.56 1.55
C ILE A 224 2.90 -10.62 2.29
N PRO A 225 2.87 -10.63 3.64
CA PRO A 225 1.64 -10.58 4.40
C PRO A 225 0.98 -9.21 4.25
N ILE A 226 -0.34 -9.15 3.97
CA ILE A 226 -1.11 -7.90 3.78
C ILE A 226 -2.26 -7.72 4.78
N ASP A 227 -2.49 -8.71 5.63
CA ASP A 227 -3.38 -8.62 6.79
C ASP A 227 -2.63 -9.19 8.03
N SER A 228 -2.61 -8.43 9.13
CA SER A 228 -1.96 -8.85 10.38
C SER A 228 -2.92 -9.18 11.51
N LYS A 229 -4.23 -9.28 11.24
CA LYS A 229 -5.25 -9.56 12.27
C LYS A 229 -4.90 -10.75 13.15
N GLN A 230 -4.22 -11.75 12.57
CA GLN A 230 -3.87 -13.00 13.25
C GLN A 230 -2.35 -13.27 13.19
N ILE A 231 -1.53 -12.21 13.20
CA ILE A 231 -0.08 -12.31 13.38
C ILE A 231 0.29 -11.79 14.77
N GLY A 232 0.63 -12.71 15.68
CA GLY A 232 1.11 -12.38 17.03
C GLY A 232 2.58 -11.94 17.02
N LEU A 233 3.09 -11.43 18.15
CA LEU A 233 4.53 -11.27 18.39
C LEU A 233 4.83 -11.84 19.77
N TYR A 234 5.67 -12.88 19.83
CA TYR A 234 5.96 -13.69 21.01
C TYR A 234 6.38 -12.86 22.23
N ARG A 235 7.02 -11.71 22.00
CA ARG A 235 7.52 -10.81 23.06
C ARG A 235 6.56 -9.67 23.41
N SER A 236 5.32 -9.72 22.94
CA SER A 236 4.34 -8.64 23.13
C SER A 236 3.17 -9.13 23.96
N GLU A 237 2.87 -8.40 25.03
CA GLU A 237 1.71 -8.65 25.90
C GLU A 237 0.39 -8.10 25.31
N SER A 238 0.36 -7.84 24.00
CA SER A 238 -0.84 -7.31 23.36
C SER A 238 -1.97 -8.34 23.40
N LYS A 239 -3.23 -7.85 23.52
CA LYS A 239 -4.43 -8.70 23.38
C LYS A 239 -4.41 -9.54 22.10
N ARG A 240 -3.79 -9.04 21.01
CA ARG A 240 -3.61 -9.81 19.77
C ARG A 240 -2.71 -11.01 19.99
N THR A 241 -1.53 -10.82 20.58
CA THR A 241 -0.59 -11.92 20.85
C THR A 241 -1.29 -13.01 21.66
N PHE A 242 -1.98 -12.62 22.73
CA PHE A 242 -2.75 -13.56 23.56
C PHE A 242 -3.82 -14.32 22.77
N HIS A 243 -4.58 -13.64 21.90
CA HIS A 243 -5.56 -14.31 21.03
C HIS A 243 -4.88 -15.32 20.10
N VAL A 244 -3.78 -14.94 19.46
CA VAL A 244 -3.04 -15.80 18.53
C VAL A 244 -2.47 -17.02 19.26
N GLU A 245 -1.92 -16.86 20.45
CA GLU A 245 -1.45 -17.97 21.29
C GLU A 245 -2.59 -18.94 21.61
N LYS A 246 -3.73 -18.43 22.07
CA LYS A 246 -4.91 -19.23 22.37
C LYS A 246 -5.42 -19.97 21.12
N PHE A 247 -5.44 -19.30 19.97
CA PHE A 247 -5.85 -19.92 18.70
C PHE A 247 -4.88 -21.03 18.28
N ARG A 248 -3.57 -20.79 18.37
CA ARG A 248 -2.55 -21.81 18.06
C ARG A 248 -2.63 -23.01 19.01
N GLN A 249 -2.95 -22.81 20.29
CA GLN A 249 -3.18 -23.90 21.24
C GLN A 249 -4.39 -24.76 20.85
N ASN A 250 -5.47 -24.12 20.41
CA ASN A 250 -6.72 -24.83 20.08
C ASN A 250 -6.72 -25.49 18.70
N PHE A 251 -6.04 -24.88 17.72
CA PHE A 251 -6.15 -25.25 16.30
C PHE A 251 -4.82 -25.65 15.65
N GLY A 252 -3.70 -25.53 16.38
CA GLY A 252 -2.36 -25.77 15.86
C GLY A 252 -1.76 -24.56 15.13
N ALA A 253 -0.58 -24.74 14.55
CA ALA A 253 0.10 -23.69 13.79
C ALA A 253 -0.54 -23.47 12.41
N TYR A 254 -0.65 -22.19 12.01
CA TYR A 254 -1.05 -21.70 10.68
C TYR A 254 -2.51 -21.94 10.23
N ASP A 255 -3.40 -22.36 11.14
CA ASP A 255 -4.85 -22.56 10.92
C ASP A 255 -5.20 -23.47 9.72
N TYR A 256 -6.49 -23.75 9.50
CA TYR A 256 -7.05 -24.51 8.35
C TYR A 256 -6.37 -25.85 8.06
N LYS A 257 -5.94 -26.56 9.12
CA LYS A 257 -5.22 -27.83 9.00
C LYS A 257 -4.01 -27.74 8.06
N LYS A 258 -3.37 -26.56 7.97
CA LYS A 258 -2.18 -26.30 7.15
C LYS A 258 -2.41 -26.45 5.63
N MET A 259 -3.66 -26.39 5.17
CA MET A 259 -4.05 -26.59 3.77
C MET A 259 -3.35 -25.64 2.81
N PHE A 260 -3.14 -24.40 3.24
CA PHE A 260 -2.57 -23.31 2.43
C PHE A 260 -1.06 -23.15 2.59
N VAL A 261 -0.38 -24.11 3.24
CA VAL A 261 1.07 -24.07 3.44
C VAL A 261 1.74 -25.07 2.51
N ASP A 262 2.77 -24.62 1.80
CA ASP A 262 3.64 -25.48 1.00
C ASP A 262 4.83 -25.93 1.84
N TYR A 263 4.81 -27.20 2.27
CA TYR A 263 5.89 -27.81 3.06
C TYR A 263 7.07 -28.29 2.21
N SER A 264 6.96 -28.24 0.89
CA SER A 264 8.05 -28.61 -0.01
C SER A 264 9.02 -27.47 -0.30
N ARG A 265 8.72 -26.24 0.16
CA ARG A 265 9.43 -24.99 -0.13
C ARG A 265 9.60 -24.07 1.08
#